data_AF-A0A1F8DJ96-F1
#
_entry.id   AF-A0A1F8DJ96-F1
#
_cell.length_a   1.000
_cell.length_b   1.000
_cell.length_c   1.000
_cell.angle_alpha   90.00
_cell.angle_beta   90.00
_cell.angle_gamma   90.00
#
_symmetry.space_group_name_H-M   'P 1'
#
loop_
_entity.id
_entity.type
_entity.pdbx_description
1 polymer ?
#
loop_
_entity_poly.entity_id
_entity_poly.type
_entity_poly.pdbx_seq_one_letter_code
_entity_poly.pdbx_strand_id
1 'polypeptide(L)'
;MKRELDNELRPFDISQVNAWIKIVNLLFTNPDKTLPVFYSDPGTNRVLGDYFFRIIKEDEKVFLQAEGFSNRDTENGFRTGMSDWKVVQPGIYRIDVSDEEDA
;
A
#
# COMPACT_ATOMS: atom_id res chain seq x y z
N MET A 1 -10.48 -4.66 -13.43
CA MET A 1 -9.83 -5.97 -13.20
C MET A 1 -10.75 -6.82 -12.33
N LYS A 2 -10.93 -8.11 -12.64
CA LYS A 2 -11.94 -8.99 -11.99
C LYS A 2 -11.32 -10.35 -11.66
N ARG A 3 -10.18 -10.32 -10.95
CA ARG A 3 -9.41 -11.38 -10.30
C ARG A 3 -8.58 -10.55 -9.29
N GLU A 4 -8.80 -10.51 -7.98
CA GLU A 4 -8.55 -11.57 -6.99
C GLU A 4 -9.30 -11.31 -5.65
N LEU A 5 -10.64 -11.27 -5.65
CA LEU A 5 -11.44 -10.91 -4.45
C LEU A 5 -11.19 -11.76 -3.18
N ASP A 6 -10.70 -13.01 -3.30
CA ASP A 6 -10.45 -13.86 -2.13
C ASP A 6 -9.12 -13.52 -1.41
N ASN A 7 -8.13 -12.98 -2.14
CA ASN A 7 -6.82 -12.59 -1.61
C ASN A 7 -6.72 -11.09 -1.32
N GLU A 8 -7.77 -10.33 -1.60
CA GLU A 8 -7.81 -8.88 -1.43
C GLU A 8 -8.67 -8.48 -0.21
N LEU A 9 -8.17 -7.52 0.56
CA LEU A 9 -8.95 -6.77 1.53
C LEU A 9 -9.87 -5.76 0.82
N ARG A 10 -10.81 -5.18 1.58
CA ARG A 10 -11.65 -4.10 1.04
C ARG A 10 -10.78 -2.90 0.66
N PRO A 11 -11.01 -2.27 -0.52
CA PRO A 11 -10.25 -1.09 -0.93
C PRO A 11 -10.29 0.01 0.13
N PHE A 12 -9.13 0.63 0.38
CA PHE A 12 -8.96 1.64 1.41
C PHE A 12 -8.56 3.00 0.82
N ASP A 13 -9.24 4.05 1.26
CA ASP A 13 -8.94 5.42 0.84
C ASP A 13 -7.80 5.99 1.69
N ILE A 14 -6.66 6.28 1.07
CA ILE A 14 -5.46 6.78 1.75
C ILE A 14 -5.56 8.26 2.11
N SER A 15 -6.60 8.97 1.67
CA SER A 15 -6.87 10.36 2.08
C SER A 15 -7.40 10.47 3.52
N GLN A 16 -7.77 9.36 4.15
CA GLN A 16 -8.26 9.35 5.52
C GLN A 16 -7.20 9.76 6.54
N VAL A 17 -7.63 10.44 7.61
CA VAL A 17 -6.78 10.69 8.79
C VAL A 17 -6.27 9.36 9.35
N ASN A 18 -4.98 9.33 9.68
CA ASN A 18 -4.25 8.15 10.17
C ASN A 18 -4.29 6.95 9.20
N ALA A 19 -4.36 7.21 7.88
CA ALA A 19 -4.35 6.17 6.85
C ALA A 19 -3.21 5.16 7.05
N TRP A 20 -2.00 5.64 7.33
CA TRP A 20 -0.82 4.79 7.54
C TRP A 20 -1.03 3.74 8.64
N ILE A 21 -1.38 4.17 9.85
CA ILE A 21 -1.61 3.28 11.00
C ILE A 21 -2.70 2.25 10.68
N LYS A 22 -3.76 2.67 9.98
CA LYS A 22 -4.85 1.77 9.58
C LYS A 22 -4.40 0.72 8.56
N ILE A 23 -3.61 1.13 7.57
CA ILE A 23 -3.06 0.24 6.53
C ILE A 23 -2.18 -0.82 7.18
N VAL A 24 -1.24 -0.38 8.03
CA VAL A 24 -0.32 -1.23 8.79
C VAL A 24 -1.12 -2.25 9.60
N ASN A 25 -2.05 -1.81 10.45
CA ASN A 25 -2.85 -2.70 11.29
C ASN A 25 -3.69 -3.71 10.48
N LEU A 26 -4.32 -3.27 9.38
CA LEU A 26 -5.12 -4.14 8.52
C LEU A 26 -4.29 -5.27 7.92
N LEU A 27 -3.08 -4.95 7.47
CA LEU A 27 -2.18 -5.87 6.82
C LEU A 27 -1.47 -6.80 7.81
N PHE A 28 -1.07 -6.33 8.99
CA PHE A 28 -0.53 -7.20 10.04
C PHE A 28 -1.58 -8.17 10.60
N THR A 29 -2.86 -7.78 10.63
CA THR A 29 -3.96 -8.68 11.00
C THR A 29 -4.29 -9.69 9.88
N ASN A 30 -3.88 -9.41 8.64
CA ASN A 30 -4.16 -10.24 7.47
C ASN A 30 -2.91 -10.36 6.56
N PRO A 31 -1.81 -10.95 7.04
CA PRO A 31 -0.49 -10.87 6.38
C PRO A 31 -0.45 -11.53 5.00
N ASP A 32 -1.33 -12.51 4.75
CA ASP A 32 -1.43 -13.21 3.47
C ASP A 32 -2.31 -12.48 2.44
N LYS A 33 -2.88 -11.32 2.80
CA LYS A 33 -3.78 -10.56 1.94
C LYS A 33 -3.12 -9.32 1.38
N THR A 34 -3.62 -8.92 0.21
CA THR A 34 -3.28 -7.67 -0.43
C THR A 34 -4.33 -6.62 -0.06
N LEU A 35 -3.92 -5.38 0.20
CA LEU A 35 -4.79 -4.25 0.44
C LEU A 35 -4.79 -3.33 -0.79
N PRO A 36 -5.86 -3.32 -1.61
CA PRO A 36 -6.05 -2.30 -2.61
C PRO A 36 -6.22 -0.95 -1.93
N VAL A 37 -5.49 0.06 -2.41
CA VAL A 37 -5.57 1.42 -1.91
C VAL A 37 -5.79 2.38 -3.04
N PHE A 38 -6.50 3.47 -2.75
CA PHE A 38 -6.78 4.52 -3.72
C PHE A 38 -6.70 5.89 -3.06
N TYR A 39 -6.43 6.90 -3.89
CA TYR A 39 -6.46 8.30 -3.50
C TYR A 39 -7.68 8.97 -4.15
N SER A 40 -8.55 9.54 -3.31
CA SER A 40 -9.69 10.34 -3.76
C SER A 40 -9.41 11.84 -3.63
N ASP A 41 -9.92 12.62 -4.59
CA ASP A 41 -9.84 14.08 -4.55
C ASP A 41 -10.81 14.65 -3.48
N PRO A 42 -10.32 15.45 -2.50
CA PRO A 42 -11.13 16.08 -1.47
C PRO A 42 -12.10 17.13 -2.07
N GLY A 43 -13.25 16.67 -2.55
CA GLY A 43 -14.32 17.55 -3.07
C GLY A 43 -15.10 16.97 -4.23
N THR A 44 -14.51 16.03 -4.99
CA THR A 44 -15.17 15.42 -6.15
C THR A 44 -15.45 13.92 -5.97
N ASN A 45 -14.91 13.29 -4.92
CA ASN A 45 -14.91 11.84 -4.71
C ASN A 45 -14.36 11.05 -5.91
N ARG A 46 -13.62 11.72 -6.79
CA ARG A 46 -13.01 11.08 -7.95
C ARG A 46 -11.75 10.35 -7.51
N VAL A 47 -11.66 9.07 -7.87
CA VAL A 47 -10.41 8.31 -7.72
C VAL A 47 -9.40 8.84 -8.72
N LEU A 48 -8.26 9.30 -8.21
CA LEU A 48 -7.16 9.86 -9.00
C LEU A 48 -6.12 8.79 -9.36
N GLY A 49 -6.01 7.76 -8.53
CA GLY A 49 -5.14 6.62 -8.75
C GLY A 49 -5.32 5.56 -7.68
N ASP A 50 -4.94 4.34 -8.05
CA ASP A 50 -4.91 3.18 -7.18
C ASP A 50 -3.60 2.38 -7.33
N TYR A 51 -3.30 1.59 -6.30
CA TYR A 51 -2.22 0.62 -6.21
C TYR A 51 -2.50 -0.35 -5.06
N PHE A 52 -1.60 -1.29 -4.79
CA PHE A 52 -1.76 -2.30 -3.76
C PHE A 52 -0.66 -2.21 -2.71
N PHE A 53 -1.00 -2.54 -1.47
CA PHE A 53 -0.04 -2.86 -0.41
C PHE A 53 -0.13 -4.34 -0.03
N ARG A 54 1.00 -4.96 0.33
CA ARG A 54 1.03 -6.30 0.93
C ARG A 54 2.22 -6.47 1.87
N ILE A 55 2.14 -7.43 2.78
CA ILE A 55 3.27 -7.82 3.63
C ILE A 55 4.15 -8.82 2.90
N ILE A 56 5.47 -8.66 3.06
CA ILE A 56 6.48 -9.60 2.58
C ILE A 56 7.43 -9.92 3.73
N LYS A 57 7.60 -11.21 4.03
CA LYS A 57 8.53 -11.70 5.04
C LYS A 57 9.74 -12.33 4.36
N GLU A 58 10.93 -11.79 4.58
CA GLU A 58 12.20 -12.25 4.00
C GLU A 58 13.31 -12.12 5.05
N ASP A 59 14.10 -13.18 5.27
CA ASP A 59 15.30 -13.17 6.13
C ASP A 59 15.13 -12.44 7.47
N GLU A 60 14.12 -12.84 8.25
CA GLU A 60 13.74 -12.26 9.57
C GLU A 60 13.27 -10.80 9.53
N LYS A 61 13.08 -10.21 8.34
CA LYS A 61 12.51 -8.87 8.16
C LYS A 61 11.10 -8.93 7.64
N VAL A 62 10.32 -7.93 8.02
CA VAL A 62 8.99 -7.69 7.47
C VAL A 62 9.00 -6.40 6.68
N PHE A 63 8.59 -6.50 5.42
CA PHE A 63 8.46 -5.38 4.51
C PHE A 63 7.00 -5.14 4.20
N LEU A 64 6.61 -3.87 4.19
CA LEU A 64 5.43 -3.44 3.47
C LEU A 64 5.84 -3.17 2.02
N GLN A 65 5.19 -3.84 1.07
CA GLN A 65 5.43 -3.68 -0.36
C GLN A 65 4.28 -2.90 -1.01
N ALA A 66 4.60 -1.87 -1.79
CA ALA A 66 3.68 -1.15 -2.66
C ALA A 66 3.91 -1.55 -4.11
N GLU A 67 2.85 -1.94 -4.84
CA GLU A 67 2.94 -2.35 -6.24
C GLU A 67 1.63 -2.15 -7.02
N GLY A 68 1.68 -2.38 -8.33
CA GLY A 68 0.48 -2.40 -9.18
C GLY A 68 -0.16 -1.03 -9.39
N PHE A 69 0.65 0.02 -9.47
CA PHE A 69 0.19 1.39 -9.73
C PHE A 69 -0.63 1.48 -11.03
N SER A 70 -1.83 2.01 -10.92
CA SER A 70 -2.78 2.21 -12.03
C SER A 70 -2.23 3.06 -13.18
N ASN A 71 -1.34 4.01 -12.88
CA ASN A 71 -0.68 4.85 -13.86
C ASN A 71 0.63 5.46 -13.32
N ARG A 72 1.41 6.04 -14.23
CA ARG A 72 2.71 6.64 -13.93
C ARG A 72 2.62 7.85 -13.00
N ASP A 73 1.57 8.64 -13.10
CA ASP A 73 1.38 9.83 -12.26
C ASP A 73 1.15 9.44 -10.79
N THR A 74 0.41 8.35 -10.57
CA THR A 74 0.18 7.77 -9.23
C THR A 74 1.49 7.25 -8.63
N GLU A 75 2.28 6.51 -9.41
CA GLU A 75 3.60 6.04 -8.98
C GLU A 75 4.54 7.21 -8.63
N ASN A 76 4.58 8.24 -9.48
CA ASN A 76 5.39 9.43 -9.22
C ASN A 76 4.92 10.19 -7.96
N GLY A 77 3.60 10.29 -7.75
CA GLY A 77 3.03 10.87 -6.54
C GLY A 77 3.44 10.11 -5.29
N PHE A 78 3.33 8.77 -5.31
CA PHE A 78 3.75 7.90 -4.22
C PHE A 78 5.24 8.11 -3.88
N ARG A 79 6.12 8.08 -4.88
CA ARG A 79 7.57 8.29 -4.70
C ARG A 79 7.91 9.65 -4.08
N THR A 80 7.15 10.68 -4.46
CA THR A 80 7.38 12.05 -3.95
C THR A 80 6.88 12.18 -2.52
N GLY A 81 5.78 11.51 -2.18
CA GLY A 81 5.15 11.57 -0.86
C GLY A 81 5.78 10.67 0.20
N MET A 82 6.48 9.61 -0.19
CA MET A 82 7.05 8.63 0.77
C MET A 82 8.53 8.34 0.49
N SER A 83 9.41 9.23 0.98
CA SER A 83 10.85 9.21 0.71
C SER A 83 11.62 8.02 1.29
N ASP A 84 11.11 7.40 2.34
CA ASP A 84 11.82 6.32 3.06
C ASP A 84 11.69 4.95 2.38
N TRP A 85 10.89 4.86 1.32
CA TRP A 85 10.66 3.64 0.57
C TRP A 85 11.80 3.34 -0.40
N LYS A 86 12.30 2.11 -0.34
CA LYS A 86 13.33 1.61 -1.25
C LYS A 86 12.70 1.06 -2.53
N VAL A 87 13.28 1.42 -3.66
CA VAL A 87 12.92 0.86 -4.96
C VAL A 87 13.53 -0.52 -5.09
N VAL A 88 12.71 -1.56 -5.25
CA VAL A 88 13.18 -2.93 -5.55
C VAL A 88 13.34 -3.09 -7.06
N GLN A 89 12.33 -2.65 -7.80
CA GLN A 89 12.32 -2.55 -9.26
C GLN A 89 11.29 -1.49 -9.68
N PRO A 90 11.26 -1.04 -10.95
CA PRO A 90 10.20 -0.13 -11.41
C PRO A 90 8.80 -0.67 -11.08
N GLY A 91 7.96 0.16 -10.46
CA GLY A 91 6.62 -0.22 -10.02
C GLY A 91 6.53 -1.03 -8.71
N ILE A 92 7.65 -1.36 -8.06
CA ILE A 92 7.65 -2.10 -6.78
C ILE A 92 8.57 -1.42 -5.76
N TYR A 93 7.98 -1.02 -4.64
CA TYR A 93 8.64 -0.30 -3.56
C TYR A 93 8.47 -1.04 -2.25
N ARG A 94 9.47 -1.01 -1.37
CA ARG A 94 9.40 -1.62 -0.03
C ARG A 94 9.89 -0.69 1.05
N ILE A 95 9.26 -0.75 2.21
CA ILE A 95 9.73 -0.15 3.46
C ILE A 95 9.82 -1.25 4.54
N ASP A 96 10.89 -1.21 5.33
CA ASP A 96 11.08 -2.13 6.47
C ASP A 96 10.14 -1.68 7.59
N VAL A 97 9.27 -2.60 8.03
CA VAL A 97 8.27 -2.38 9.08
C VAL A 97 8.42 -3.41 10.20
N SER A 98 9.60 -4.00 10.33
CA SER A 98 9.86 -5.04 11.33
C SER A 98 9.55 -4.56 12.77
N ASP A 99 9.82 -3.28 13.06
CA ASP A 99 9.55 -2.67 14.38
C ASP A 99 8.05 -2.42 14.66
N GLU A 100 7.18 -2.51 13.64
CA GLU A 100 5.74 -2.28 13.75
C GLU A 100 4.95 -3.58 13.98
N GLU A 101 5.58 -4.76 13.86
CA GLU A 101 4.94 -6.05 14.17
C GLU A 101 4.77 -6.25 15.70
N ASP A 102 5.64 -5.62 16.49
CA ASP A 102 5.73 -5.77 17.95
C ASP A 102 5.09 -4.61 18.75
N ALA A 103 4.52 -3.61 18.08
CA ALA A 103 3.95 -2.38 18.68
C ALA A 103 2.45 -2.49 18.98
#